data_AF-A0AB35R8Y4-F1
#
_entry.id   AF-A0AB35R8Y4-F1
#
_cell.length_a   1.000
_cell.length_b   1.000
_cell.length_c   1.000
_cell.angle_alpha   90.00
_cell.angle_beta   90.00
_cell.angle_gamma   90.00
#
_symmetry.space_group_name_H-M   'P 1'
#
loop_
_entity.id
_entity.type
_entity.pdbx_description
1 polymer ?
#
loop_
_entity_poly.entity_id
_entity_poly.type
_entity_poly.pdbx_seq_one_letter_code
_entity_poly.pdbx_strand_id
1 'polypeptide(L)' 'MRGLWLVLVLSMPLQACAFCFQEAGQRYGVDPVLLQAIGITESNLQPGAVNLNRDSSGNVLSTDYG' A
#
# COMPACT_ATOMS: atom_id res chain seq x y z
N MET A 1 -12.05 18.98 -32.00
CA MET A 1 -10.72 18.95 -31.35
C MET A 1 -10.73 19.44 -29.90
N ARG A 2 -11.39 20.56 -29.54
CA ARG A 2 -11.46 21.06 -28.15
C ARG A 2 -12.07 20.06 -27.14
N GLY A 3 -13.11 19.32 -27.54
CA GLY A 3 -13.73 18.30 -26.67
C GLY A 3 -12.87 17.06 -26.43
N LEU A 4 -11.96 16.72 -27.36
CA LEU A 4 -11.10 15.54 -27.24
C LEU A 4 -10.11 15.68 -26.09
N TRP A 5 -9.55 16.88 -25.90
CA TRP A 5 -8.64 17.18 -24.79
C TRP A 5 -9.33 17.10 -23.42
N LEU A 6 -10.59 17.55 -23.35
CA LEU A 6 -11.41 17.45 -22.12
C LEU A 6 -11.66 15.99 -21.74
N VAL A 7 -12.02 15.16 -22.71
CA VAL A 7 -12.21 13.71 -22.50
C VAL A 7 -10.92 13.04 -22.04
N LEU A 8 -9.77 13.42 -22.64
CA LEU A 8 -8.47 12.87 -22.26
C LEU A 8 -8.10 13.19 -20.79
N VAL A 9 -8.33 14.44 -20.36
CA VAL A 9 -8.05 14.86 -18.98
C VAL A 9 -8.96 14.15 -17.97
N LEU A 10 -10.25 14.00 -18.29
CA LEU A 10 -11.23 13.30 -17.43
C LEU A 10 -10.97 11.79 -17.31
N SER A 11 -10.19 11.21 -18.24
CA SER A 11 -9.88 9.78 -18.25
C SER A 11 -8.63 9.40 -17.44
N MET A 12 -7.93 10.37 -16.84
CA MET A 12 -6.78 10.05 -16.00
C MET A 12 -7.23 9.37 -14.70
N PRO A 13 -6.74 8.15 -14.40
CA PRO A 13 -7.05 7.50 -13.13
C PRO A 13 -6.43 8.30 -11.99
N LEU A 14 -7.24 8.63 -10.99
CA LEU A 14 -6.75 9.17 -9.73
C LEU A 14 -6.05 8.05 -8.95
N GLN A 15 -4.87 8.33 -8.41
CA GLN A 15 -4.24 7.42 -7.45
C GLN A 15 -5.08 7.39 -6.17
N ALA A 16 -5.72 6.25 -5.92
CA ALA A 16 -6.46 6.03 -4.69
C ALA A 16 -5.51 5.46 -3.62
N CYS A 17 -5.22 6.27 -2.60
CA CYS A 17 -4.55 5.80 -1.37
C CYS A 17 -5.62 5.31 -0.39
N ALA A 18 -6.32 4.21 -0.73
CA ALA A 18 -7.40 3.67 0.09
C ALA A 18 -6.94 2.43 0.87
N PHE A 19 -7.22 2.42 2.17
CA PHE A 19 -7.06 1.25 3.03
C PHE A 19 -8.27 0.33 2.88
N CYS A 20 -8.26 -0.54 1.87
CA CYS A 20 -9.36 -1.44 1.56
C CYS A 20 -9.32 -2.74 2.40
N PHE A 21 -9.19 -2.61 3.73
CA PHE A 21 -9.10 -3.77 4.63
C PHE A 21 -10.39 -4.60 4.65
N GLN A 22 -11.55 -3.95 4.45
CA GLN A 22 -12.84 -4.62 4.41
C GLN A 22 -12.96 -5.53 3.19
N GLU A 23 -12.62 -5.01 2.01
CA GLU A 23 -12.66 -5.74 0.74
C GLU A 23 -11.60 -6.85 0.73
N ALA A 24 -10.41 -6.57 1.24
CA ALA A 24 -9.36 -7.57 1.39
C ALA A 24 -9.80 -8.69 2.34
N GLY A 25 -10.37 -8.35 3.49
CA GLY A 25 -10.85 -9.34 4.45
C GLY A 25 -11.96 -10.22 3.88
N GLN A 26 -12.93 -9.64 3.17
CA GLN A 26 -13.97 -10.39 2.47
C GLN A 26 -13.40 -11.30 1.37
N ARG A 27 -12.45 -10.79 0.57
CA ARG A 27 -11.84 -11.54 -0.53
C ARG A 27 -11.03 -12.75 -0.05
N TYR A 28 -10.27 -12.56 1.01
CA TYR A 28 -9.32 -13.57 1.50
C TYR A 28 -9.83 -14.37 2.70
N GLY A 29 -11.02 -14.07 3.22
CA GLY A 29 -11.58 -14.73 4.41
C GLY A 29 -10.78 -14.44 5.69
N VAL A 30 -10.18 -13.26 5.78
CA VAL A 30 -9.41 -12.81 6.94
C VAL A 30 -10.15 -11.67 7.62
N ASP A 31 -10.09 -11.59 8.94
CA ASP A 31 -10.70 -10.48 9.68
C ASP A 31 -10.12 -9.12 9.21
N PRO A 32 -10.95 -8.17 8.75
CA PRO A 32 -10.48 -6.85 8.33
C PRO A 32 -9.70 -6.08 9.39
N VAL A 33 -10.08 -6.20 10.66
CA VAL A 33 -9.40 -5.55 11.79
C VAL A 33 -8.02 -6.18 12.00
N LEU A 34 -7.89 -7.49 11.81
CA LEU A 34 -6.59 -8.16 11.84
C LEU A 34 -5.68 -7.65 10.71
N LEU A 35 -6.20 -7.56 9.48
CA LEU A 35 -5.43 -7.01 8.35
C LEU A 35 -4.97 -5.57 8.61
N GLN A 36 -5.85 -4.74 9.16
CA GLN A 36 -5.53 -3.37 9.54
C GLN A 36 -4.47 -3.32 10.65
N ALA A 37 -4.58 -4.16 11.68
CA ALA A 37 -3.61 -4.23 12.76
C ALA A 37 -2.21 -4.63 12.26
N ILE A 38 -2.13 -5.58 11.31
CA ILE A 38 -0.88 -5.96 10.65
C ILE A 38 -0.29 -4.75 9.91
N GLY A 39 -1.08 -4.06 9.08
CA GLY A 39 -0.61 -2.88 8.35
C GLY A 39 -0.14 -1.73 9.24
N ILE A 40 -0.79 -1.52 10.39
CA ILE A 40 -0.32 -0.55 11.40
C ILE A 40 1.01 -1.00 12.01
N THR A 41 1.16 -2.28 12.32
CA THR A 41 2.34 -2.81 13.01
C THR A 41 3.58 -2.83 12.11
N GLU A 42 3.43 -3.26 10.86
CA GLU A 42 4.57 -3.49 9.96
C GLU A 42 5.03 -2.22 9.24
N SER A 43 4.09 -1.35 8.83
CA SER A 43 4.40 -0.18 8.00
C SER A 43 3.79 1.13 8.51
N ASN A 44 3.08 1.12 9.64
CA ASN A 44 2.28 2.24 10.11
C ASN A 44 1.37 2.81 9.01
N LEU A 45 0.76 1.89 8.25
CA LEU A 45 -0.13 2.19 7.12
C LEU A 45 0.54 3.02 5.99
N GLN A 46 1.87 2.95 5.83
CA GLN A 46 2.57 3.62 4.73
C GLN A 46 2.84 2.62 3.59
N PRO A 47 2.15 2.73 2.44
CA PRO A 47 2.23 1.74 1.34
C PRO A 47 3.53 1.81 0.51
N GLY A 48 4.56 2.45 1.04
CA GLY A 48 5.89 2.52 0.46
C GLY A 48 6.97 2.43 1.55
N ALA A 49 6.64 1.84 2.70
CA ALA A 49 7.59 1.64 3.78
C ALA A 49 8.68 0.67 3.32
N VAL A 50 9.93 1.01 3.61
CA VAL A 50 11.08 0.14 3.34
C VAL A 50 11.90 0.04 4.61
N ASN A 51 12.02 -1.18 5.14
CA ASN A 51 12.79 -1.47 6.34
C ASN A 51 14.03 -2.30 5.98
N LEU A 52 15.16 -2.00 6.61
CA LEU A 52 16.43 -2.71 6.38
C LEU A 52 16.81 -3.48 7.64
N ASN A 53 16.90 -4.80 7.52
CA ASN A 53 17.47 -5.63 8.57
C ASN A 53 18.99 -5.62 8.45
N ARG A 54 19.69 -5.49 9.60
CA ARG A 54 21.15 -5.39 9.64
C ARG A 54 21.75 -6.39 10.61
N ASP A 55 22.94 -6.89 10.28
CA ASP A 55 23.73 -7.66 11.23
C ASP A 55 24.27 -6.76 12.36
N SER A 56 24.93 -7.38 13.35
CA SER A 56 25.55 -6.66 14.46
C SER A 56 26.67 -5.68 14.02
N SER A 57 27.19 -5.85 12.81
CA SER A 57 28.22 -5.00 12.21
C SER A 57 27.62 -3.88 11.36
N GLY A 58 26.29 -3.80 11.24
CA GLY A 58 25.57 -2.79 10.47
C GLY A 58 25.40 -3.10 8.98
N ASN A 59 25.85 -4.25 8.49
CA ASN A 59 25.66 -4.64 7.09
C ASN A 59 24.20 -5.01 6.83
N VAL A 60 23.66 -4.61 5.69
CA VAL A 60 22.29 -4.96 5.30
C VAL A 60 22.22 -6.45 4.96
N LEU A 61 21.33 -7.17 5.64
CA LEU A 61 21.06 -8.59 5.40
C LEU A 61 19.83 -8.79 4.51
N SER A 62 18.78 -7.99 4.73
CA SER A 62 17.54 -8.03 3.96
C SER A 62 16.85 -6.68 3.91
N THR A 63 15.94 -6.55 2.94
CA THR A 63 15.07 -5.39 2.74
C THR A 63 13.63 -5.85 2.73
N ASP A 64 12.83 -5.28 3.63
CA ASP A 64 11.40 -5.55 3.76
C ASP A 64 10.62 -4.40 3.13
N TYR A 65 9.63 -4.74 2.31
CA TYR A 65 8.76 -3.79 1.63
C TYR A 65 7.35 -3.90 2.21
N GLY A 66 6.81 -2.79 2.68
CA GLY A 66 5.48 -2.68 3.31
C GLY A 66 4.49 -1.84 2.53
#